data_AF-A0A8T8M1F9-F1
#
_entry.id   AF-A0A8T8M1F9-F1
#
_cell.length_a   1.000
_cell.length_b   1.000
_cell.length_c   1.000
_cell.angle_alpha   90.00
_cell.angle_beta   90.00
_cell.angle_gamma   90.00
#
_symmetry.space_group_name_H-M   'P 1'
#
loop_
_entity.id
_entity.type
_entity.pdbx_description
1 polymer ?
#
loop_
_entity_poly.entity_id
_entity_poly.type
_entity_poly.pdbx_seq_one_letter_code
_entity_poly.pdbx_strand_id
1 'polypeptide(L)' 'MRQRTSYPKPFKAQVVQECLQPGVSMASVALRHGINANLVRKYQCACGCQLQRTSTPLGSEASD' A
#
# COMPACT_ATOMS: atom_id res chain seq x y z
N MET A 1 -22.64 -9.88 -14.69
CA MET A 1 -22.56 -9.14 -13.40
C MET A 1 -21.15 -9.32 -12.84
N ARG A 2 -20.31 -8.28 -12.83
CA ARG A 2 -18.97 -8.38 -12.19
C ARG A 2 -19.18 -8.44 -10.68
N GLN A 3 -18.95 -9.62 -10.09
CA GLN A 3 -18.92 -9.75 -8.64
C GLN A 3 -17.82 -8.83 -8.11
N ARG A 4 -18.19 -7.84 -7.31
CA ARG A 4 -17.22 -7.04 -6.57
C ARG A 4 -16.74 -7.93 -5.44
N THR A 5 -15.67 -8.68 -5.69
CA THR A 5 -14.95 -9.41 -4.65
C THR A 5 -14.61 -8.41 -3.55
N SER A 6 -15.30 -8.55 -2.42
CA SER A 6 -14.99 -7.77 -1.24
C SER A 6 -13.81 -8.45 -0.57
N TYR A 7 -12.65 -7.81 -0.58
CA TYR A 7 -11.50 -8.35 0.14
C TYR A 7 -11.83 -8.46 1.64
N PRO A 8 -11.47 -9.57 2.29
CA PRO A 8 -11.69 -9.74 3.71
C PRO A 8 -10.94 -8.65 4.49
N LYS A 9 -11.55 -8.16 5.59
CA LYS A 9 -10.96 -7.14 6.48
C LYS A 9 -9.51 -7.44 6.91
N PRO A 10 -9.15 -8.68 7.34
CA PRO A 10 -7.76 -8.97 7.73
C PRO A 10 -6.77 -8.77 6.58
N PHE A 11 -7.16 -9.09 5.35
CA PHE A 11 -6.30 -8.92 4.18
C PHE A 11 -6.00 -7.45 3.89
N LYS A 12 -7.00 -6.57 4.04
CA LYS A 12 -6.79 -5.11 3.90
C LYS A 12 -5.83 -4.58 4.95
N ALA A 13 -5.95 -5.05 6.20
CA ALA A 13 -5.07 -4.66 7.29
C ALA A 13 -3.62 -5.10 7.03
N GLN A 14 -3.41 -6.33 6.57
CA GLN A 14 -2.10 -6.85 6.20
C GLN A 14 -1.43 -6.00 5.11
N VAL A 15 -2.16 -5.69 4.03
CA VAL A 15 -1.67 -4.83 2.94
C VAL A 15 -1.31 -3.44 3.44
N VAL A 16 -2.16 -2.82 4.27
CA VAL A 16 -1.91 -1.47 4.81
C VAL A 16 -0.71 -1.49 5.75
N GLN A 17 -0.55 -2.54 6.55
CA GLN A 17 0.57 -2.71 7.47
C GLN A 17 1.90 -2.91 6.74
N GLU A 18 1.92 -3.65 5.63
CA GLU A 18 3.09 -3.73 4.75
C GLU A 18 3.43 -2.38 4.12
N CYS A 19 2.43 -1.60 3.70
CA CYS A 19 2.62 -0.25 3.18
C CYS A 19 3.06 0.77 4.24
N LEU A 20 2.92 0.47 5.54
CA LEU A 20 3.40 1.30 6.64
C LEU A 20 4.88 1.07 6.95
N GLN A 21 5.51 0.04 6.37
CA GLN A 21 6.93 -0.23 6.56
C GLN A 21 7.79 0.81 5.83
N PRO A 22 8.82 1.38 6.48
CA PRO A 22 9.73 2.32 5.85
C PRO A 22 10.50 1.62 4.72
N GLY A 23 10.55 2.26 3.55
CA GLY A 23 11.20 1.71 2.35
C GLY A 23 10.32 0.85 1.44
N VAL A 24 9.08 0.57 1.84
CA VAL A 24 8.15 -0.23 1.04
C VAL A 24 7.20 0.68 0.26
N SER A 25 7.21 0.57 -1.07
CA SER A 25 6.29 1.31 -1.93
C SER A 25 4.93 0.65 -2.01
N MET A 26 3.85 1.43 -1.88
CA MET A 26 2.47 0.94 -2.04
C MET A 26 2.25 0.20 -3.36
N ALA A 27 2.87 0.67 -4.45
CA ALA A 27 2.80 0.03 -5.75
C ALA A 27 3.43 -1.36 -5.73
N SER A 28 4.60 -1.51 -5.09
CA SER A 28 5.27 -2.81 -4.94
C SER A 28 4.45 -3.80 -4.11
N VAL A 29 3.85 -3.35 -3.00
CA VAL A 29 2.94 -4.19 -2.19
C VAL A 29 1.72 -4.58 -3.02
N ALA A 30 1.13 -3.62 -3.74
CA ALA A 30 -0.03 -3.88 -4.57
C ALA A 30 0.26 -4.90 -5.68
N LEU A 31 1.42 -4.81 -6.33
CA LEU A 31 1.88 -5.77 -7.33
C LEU A 31 2.12 -7.16 -6.74
N ARG A 32 2.75 -7.25 -5.56
CA ARG A 32 3.00 -8.52 -4.85
C ARG A 32 1.71 -9.25 -4.49
N HIS A 33 0.68 -8.50 -4.10
CA HIS A 33 -0.64 -9.04 -3.71
C HIS A 33 -1.64 -9.10 -4.88
N GLY A 34 -1.26 -8.65 -6.08
CA GLY A 34 -2.15 -8.63 -7.26
C GLY A 34 -3.35 -7.70 -7.13
N ILE A 35 -3.24 -6.68 -6.29
CA ILE A 35 -4.32 -5.73 -5.99
C ILE A 35 -4.09 -4.38 -6.66
N ASN A 36 -5.17 -3.65 -6.90
CA ASN A 36 -5.06 -2.32 -7.49
C ASN A 36 -4.54 -1.31 -6.45
N ALA A 37 -3.44 -0.61 -6.73
CA ALA A 37 -2.88 0.40 -5.84
C ALA A 37 -3.88 1.54 -5.50
N ASN A 38 -4.83 1.84 -6.38
CA ASN A 38 -5.92 2.79 -6.09
C ASN A 38 -6.83 2.33 -4.95
N LEU A 39 -6.99 1.01 -4.82
CA LEU A 39 -7.76 0.38 -3.76
C LEU A 39 -7.06 0.54 -2.41
N VAL A 40 -5.73 0.34 -2.38
CA VAL A 40 -4.88 0.49 -1.19
C VAL A 40 -4.90 1.92 -0.67
N ARG A 41 -4.79 2.92 -1.56
CA ARG A 41 -4.97 4.34 -1.19
C ARG A 41 -6.32 4.61 -0.54
N LYS A 42 -7.40 4.00 -1.05
CA LYS A 42 -8.74 4.10 -0.45
C LYS A 42 -8.79 3.49 0.96
N TYR A 43 -8.02 2.44 1.22
CA TYR A 43 -7.96 1.80 2.53
C TYR A 43 -7.17 2.63 3.55
N GLN A 44 -6.11 3.31 3.12
CA GLN A 44 -5.37 4.24 3.97
C GLN A 44 -6.16 5.51 4.32
N CYS A 45 -7.02 6.02 3.44
CA CYS A 45 -7.88 7.16 3.76
C CYS A 45 -9.06 6.82 4.71
N ALA A 46 -9.42 5.55 4.89
CA ALA A 46 -10.56 5.16 5.75
C ALA A 46 -10.22 5.24 7.26
N CYS A 47 -8.94 5.29 7.62
CA CYS A 47 -8.48 5.66 8.95
C CYS A 47 -7.90 7.09 8.83
N GLY A 48 -8.60 8.07 9.39
CA GLY A 48 -8.54 9.48 8.99
C GLY A 48 -7.26 10.28 9.26
N CYS A 49 -6.07 9.72 9.14
CA CYS A 49 -4.83 10.51 9.21
C CYS A 49 -3.63 9.79 8.59
N GLN A 50 -3.55 9.72 7.26
CA GLN A 50 -2.24 9.58 6.60
C GLN A 50 -2.28 10.09 5.16
N LEU A 51 -2.32 11.42 5.04
CA LEU A 51 -1.76 12.09 3.86
C LEU A 51 -0.27 11.76 3.86
N GLN A 52 0.13 10.73 3.10
CA GLN A 52 1.53 10.39 2.95
C GLN A 52 2.24 11.52 2.21
N ARG A 53 2.99 12.31 3.00
CA ARG A 53 4.19 13.00 2.57
C ARG A 53 5.03 12.04 1.75
N THR A 54 5.06 12.23 0.44
CA THR A 54 6.10 11.68 -0.42
C THR A 54 7.40 12.40 -0.07
N SER A 55 8.09 11.95 0.97
CA SER A 55 9.51 12.24 1.15
C SER A 55 10.27 10.95 0.84
N THR A 56 10.42 10.66 -0.44
CA THR A 56 11.54 9.84 -0.90
C THR A 56 12.70 10.81 -1.09
N PRO A 57 13.70 10.87 -0.20
CA PRO A 57 15.02 11.22 -0.65
C PRO A 57 15.51 10.03 -1.48
N LEU A 58 15.82 10.29 -2.74
CA LEU A 58 16.69 9.44 -3.54
C LEU A 58 17.93 9.11 -2.69
N GLY A 59 18.20 7.83 -2.42
CA GLY A 59 19.41 7.44 -1.70
C GLY A 59 19.34 6.07 -1.04
N SER A 60 19.53 5.01 -1.83
CA SER A 60 20.26 3.79 -1.41
C SER A 60 20.33 2.79 -2.58
N GLU A 61 20.96 3.23 -3.67
CA GLU A 61 21.83 2.35 -4.44
C GLU A 61 23.25 2.80 -4.12
N ALA A 62 23.83 2.22 -3.07
CA ALA A 62 25.24 2.33 -2.75
C ALA A 62 25.72 0.98 -2.20
N SER A 63 26.72 0.43 -2.91
CA SER A 63 27.66 -0.66 -2.58
C SER A 63 27.10 -2.09 -2.55
N ASP A 64 27.66 -3.07 -3.26
CA ASP A 64 28.99 -3.29 -3.86
C ASP A 64 28.86 -3.98 -5.23
#